data_AF-A0A0G4PHX9-F1
#
_entry.id   AF-A0A0G4PHX9-F1
#
_cell.length_a   1.000
_cell.length_b   1.000
_cell.length_c   1.000
_cell.angle_alpha   90.00
_cell.angle_beta   90.00
_cell.angle_gamma   90.00
#
_symmetry.space_group_name_H-M   'P 1'
#
loop_
_entity.id
_entity.type
_entity.pdbx_description
1 polymer ?
#
loop_
_entity_poly.entity_id
_entity_poly.type
_entity_poly.pdbx_seq_one_letter_code
_entity_poly.pdbx_strand_id
1 'polypeptide(L)'
;MASRSCGTCRDRRIRCDRTVPACSQCSQSNRTCKGYGLRLSWPKVDDKRRAMVARSSLQQRSARPRFSNAHLVNISTWNIEMHRYLFGLVSSVQSTASCSLTTFGHDPTNVGNMLIRMALVNNAPSTTAVLRSLLALSSLHRSGLQSQAAELKIAALNALSVASNREISAMETIQHVAAGMLLCSFEIHQASCTSGQWRSYIIGVKSVIKASSLDAFKRDSDFNTLLDWVYYHDVLSRFSLTHWHPPAIDRPPVDLDDPIDTLSLPVNTDPCMEITHSTQSPFTKILRSLTEVCNLVATNMTHIPASEEADNFKSYLKILAWKVRSISFSDTIIDENPSLAALVELFQLATLIYLNRAFGNILESAAETQQRVERAFSIFSELSSCERQYPLFILGCEARTDAERYIILDLISRTEKGDSSRSLFITKKLIQAIWVQDDLSQGEIDYTEKLSAIMSCCTILPTFV
;
A
#
# COMPACT_ATOMS: atom_id res chain seq x y z
N MET A 1 27.42 -15.06 30.96
CA MET A 1 28.46 -15.09 29.90
C MET A 1 27.84 -14.61 28.60
N ALA A 2 28.58 -13.89 27.76
CA ALA A 2 28.08 -13.45 26.45
C ALA A 2 27.93 -14.62 25.46
N SER A 3 26.99 -14.53 24.51
CA SER A 3 26.73 -15.59 23.51
C SER A 3 27.78 -15.65 22.39
N ARG A 4 28.54 -14.58 22.17
CA ARG A 4 29.56 -14.44 21.12
C ARG A 4 30.90 -14.05 21.72
N SER A 5 31.99 -14.30 20.99
CA SER A 5 33.32 -13.77 21.33
C SER A 5 33.35 -12.24 21.19
N CYS A 6 34.07 -11.54 22.05
CA CYS A 6 34.19 -10.08 21.94
C CYS A 6 34.86 -9.66 20.61
N GLY A 7 34.59 -8.43 20.17
CA GLY A 7 35.12 -7.91 18.90
C GLY A 7 36.64 -7.96 18.82
N THR A 8 37.35 -7.67 19.92
CA THR A 8 38.81 -7.66 19.97
C THR A 8 39.42 -9.05 19.81
N CYS A 9 38.87 -10.08 20.49
CA CYS A 9 39.34 -11.45 20.32
C CYS A 9 38.99 -12.02 18.93
N ARG A 10 37.84 -11.62 18.36
CA ARG A 10 37.43 -12.02 17.02
C ARG A 10 38.35 -11.43 15.94
N ASP A 11 38.72 -10.16 16.08
CA ASP A 11 39.70 -9.49 15.20
C ASP A 11 41.08 -10.19 15.27
N ARG A 12 41.47 -10.65 16.46
CA ARG A 12 42.73 -11.37 16.71
C ARG A 12 42.69 -12.86 16.37
N ARG A 13 41.51 -13.41 16.03
CA ARG A 13 41.28 -14.84 15.79
C ARG A 13 41.72 -15.75 16.96
N ILE A 14 41.52 -15.31 18.19
CA ILE A 14 41.81 -16.08 19.42
C ILE A 14 40.52 -16.44 20.16
N ARG A 15 40.58 -17.49 20.99
CA ARG A 15 39.43 -17.95 21.78
C ARG A 15 39.09 -16.92 22.87
N CYS A 16 37.82 -16.55 22.97
CA CYS A 16 37.31 -15.61 23.97
C CYS A 16 36.56 -16.39 25.07
N ASP A 17 36.79 -16.01 26.32
CA ASP A 17 36.18 -16.55 27.54
C ASP A 17 34.79 -15.94 27.86
N ARG A 18 34.38 -14.90 27.11
CA ARG A 18 33.02 -14.33 27.13
C ARG A 18 32.57 -13.75 28.48
N THR A 19 33.51 -13.34 29.32
CA THR A 19 33.26 -12.64 30.60
C THR A 19 32.87 -11.18 30.35
N VAL A 20 31.89 -10.67 31.11
CA VAL A 20 31.30 -9.34 30.94
C VAL A 20 31.70 -8.49 32.15
N PRO A 21 32.07 -7.20 32.01
CA PRO A 21 31.98 -6.34 30.81
C PRO A 21 33.12 -6.50 29.81
N ALA A 22 34.29 -7.00 30.22
CA ALA A 22 35.45 -7.24 29.36
C ALA A 22 35.99 -8.66 29.53
N CYS A 23 36.44 -9.26 28.43
CA CYS A 23 36.96 -10.62 28.44
C CYS A 23 38.36 -10.68 29.07
N SER A 24 38.70 -11.72 29.83
CA SER A 24 39.99 -11.84 30.53
C SER A 24 41.19 -11.79 29.57
N GLN A 25 41.04 -12.33 28.37
CA GLN A 25 42.07 -12.30 27.32
C GLN A 25 42.40 -10.87 26.88
N CYS A 26 41.40 -9.98 26.84
CA CYS A 26 41.64 -8.57 26.51
C CYS A 26 42.28 -7.84 27.69
N SER A 27 41.78 -8.10 28.92
CA SER A 27 42.30 -7.50 30.15
C SER A 27 43.77 -7.87 30.39
N GLN A 28 44.13 -9.15 30.27
CA GLN A 28 45.50 -9.63 30.46
C GLN A 28 46.46 -9.11 29.38
N SER A 29 45.96 -8.91 28.16
CA SER A 29 46.77 -8.34 27.07
C SER A 29 46.85 -6.81 27.07
N ASN A 30 46.29 -6.16 28.10
CA ASN A 30 46.19 -4.70 28.25
C ASN A 30 45.60 -4.01 27.01
N ARG A 31 44.51 -4.57 26.46
CA ARG A 31 43.81 -4.04 25.27
C ARG A 31 42.36 -3.70 25.60
N THR A 32 41.88 -2.58 25.05
CA THR A 32 40.48 -2.18 25.14
C THR A 32 39.58 -3.22 24.47
N CYS A 33 38.67 -3.80 25.25
CA CYS A 33 37.71 -4.78 24.76
C CYS A 33 36.60 -4.06 23.99
N LYS A 34 36.44 -4.34 22.69
CA LYS A 34 35.37 -3.76 21.84
C LYS A 34 33.97 -4.33 22.14
N GLY A 35 33.78 -4.98 23.28
CA GLY A 35 32.51 -5.55 23.71
C GLY A 35 31.99 -6.70 22.82
N TYR A 36 30.72 -7.05 23.03
CA TYR A 36 30.05 -8.23 22.46
C TYR A 36 28.93 -7.89 21.45
N GLY A 37 28.81 -6.60 21.09
CA GLY A 37 27.73 -6.09 20.24
C GLY A 37 27.80 -6.53 18.77
N LEU A 38 26.71 -6.28 18.04
CA LEU A 38 26.62 -6.51 16.60
C LEU A 38 27.59 -5.57 15.86
N ARG A 39 28.45 -6.12 15.00
CA ARG A 39 29.38 -5.33 14.18
C ARG A 39 29.05 -5.53 12.71
N LEU A 40 28.55 -4.48 12.08
CA LEU A 40 28.29 -4.44 10.65
C LEU A 40 29.62 -4.37 9.89
N SER A 41 29.73 -5.13 8.80
CA SER A 41 30.89 -5.11 7.91
C SER A 41 30.40 -5.03 6.47
N TRP A 42 30.85 -4.02 5.73
CA TRP A 42 30.50 -3.83 4.32
C TRP A 42 31.47 -4.59 3.41
N PRO A 43 31.01 -5.13 2.27
CA PRO A 43 31.89 -5.75 1.28
C PRO A 43 32.91 -4.72 0.79
N LYS A 44 34.18 -5.14 0.70
CA LYS A 44 35.20 -4.34 0.02
C LYS A 44 34.96 -4.44 -1.49
N VAL A 45 35.46 -3.45 -2.24
CA VAL A 45 35.27 -3.30 -3.70
C VAL A 45 35.65 -4.54 -4.52
N ASP A 46 36.39 -5.50 -3.94
CA ASP A 46 36.90 -6.70 -4.62
C ASP A 46 36.47 -8.05 -3.98
N ASP A 47 35.40 -8.09 -3.17
CA ASP A 47 34.96 -9.32 -2.48
C ASP A 47 34.15 -10.28 -3.38
N LYS A 48 34.88 -11.03 -4.23
CA LYS A 48 34.33 -12.00 -5.20
C LYS A 48 33.59 -13.20 -4.57
N ARG A 49 33.64 -13.39 -3.24
CA ARG A 49 32.95 -14.50 -2.55
C ARG A 49 31.46 -14.24 -2.30
N ARG A 50 31.02 -12.98 -2.35
CA ARG A 50 29.61 -12.58 -2.19
C ARG A 50 28.98 -12.04 -3.47
N ALA A 51 29.72 -12.03 -4.57
CA ALA A 51 29.18 -11.74 -5.89
C ALA A 51 28.31 -12.91 -6.35
N MET A 52 27.02 -12.67 -6.59
CA MET A 52 26.16 -13.66 -7.24
C MET A 52 26.59 -13.80 -8.70
N VAL A 53 27.23 -14.93 -9.02
CA VAL A 53 27.43 -15.36 -10.41
C VAL A 53 26.36 -16.40 -10.70
N ALA A 54 25.49 -16.12 -11.67
CA ALA A 54 24.51 -17.08 -12.14
C ALA A 54 25.23 -18.33 -12.64
N ARG A 55 25.05 -19.47 -11.95
CA ARG A 55 25.49 -20.77 -12.44
C ARG A 55 24.31 -21.45 -13.11
N SER A 56 24.43 -21.65 -14.43
CA SER A 56 23.60 -22.58 -15.17
C SER A 56 24.01 -24.01 -14.82
N SER A 57 23.22 -24.69 -14.00
CA SER A 57 23.39 -26.12 -13.73
C SER A 57 22.38 -26.93 -14.55
N LEU A 58 22.83 -27.39 -15.70
CA LEU A 58 22.25 -28.54 -16.38
C LEU A 58 22.58 -29.83 -15.61
N GLN A 59 21.59 -30.71 -15.54
CA GLN A 59 21.63 -32.13 -15.23
C GLN A 59 22.01 -32.56 -13.80
N GLN A 60 21.02 -33.10 -13.07
CA GLN A 60 21.24 -34.35 -12.34
C GLN A 60 20.07 -35.33 -12.53
N ARG A 61 20.46 -36.56 -12.85
CA ARG A 61 19.65 -37.75 -13.09
C ARG A 61 18.91 -38.18 -11.82
N SER A 62 17.68 -38.64 -12.00
CA SER A 62 16.86 -39.23 -10.94
C SER A 62 17.27 -40.68 -10.64
N ALA A 63 17.33 -41.02 -9.34
CA ALA A 63 17.21 -42.38 -8.87
C ALA A 63 15.81 -42.55 -8.24
N ARG A 64 15.06 -43.57 -8.67
CA ARG A 64 13.74 -43.91 -8.12
C ARG A 64 13.86 -44.89 -6.96
N PRO A 65 13.11 -44.76 -5.85
CA PRO A 65 12.77 -45.89 -5.01
C PRO A 65 11.50 -46.60 -5.55
N ARG A 66 11.50 -47.93 -5.51
CA ARG A 66 10.32 -48.76 -5.71
C ARG A 66 9.50 -48.80 -4.42
N PHE A 67 8.21 -48.49 -4.51
CA PHE A 67 7.24 -48.88 -3.48
C PHE A 67 6.20 -49.81 -4.10
N SER A 68 5.97 -50.94 -3.42
CA SER A 68 4.98 -51.96 -3.77
C SER A 68 3.63 -51.65 -3.13
N ASN A 69 2.57 -51.90 -3.89
CA ASN A 69 1.20 -52.18 -3.47
C ASN A 69 0.56 -51.21 -2.45
N ALA A 70 -0.08 -50.17 -2.99
CA ALA A 70 -1.24 -49.54 -2.36
C ALA A 70 -2.36 -49.45 -3.40
N HIS A 71 -3.56 -49.87 -3.02
CA HIS A 71 -4.78 -49.76 -3.83
C HIS A 71 -5.03 -48.30 -4.20
N LEU A 72 -5.12 -48.01 -5.51
CA LEU A 72 -5.44 -46.69 -6.04
C LEU A 72 -6.93 -46.40 -5.84
N VAL A 73 -7.26 -45.55 -4.86
CA VAL A 73 -8.31 -44.55 -5.09
C VAL A 73 -7.75 -43.61 -6.16
N ASN A 74 -8.52 -43.34 -7.20
CA ASN A 74 -8.09 -42.58 -8.37
C ASN A 74 -7.82 -41.10 -8.01
N ILE A 75 -6.68 -40.84 -7.38
CA ILE A 75 -6.17 -39.53 -7.02
C ILE A 75 -4.85 -39.40 -7.78
N SER A 76 -4.82 -38.51 -8.77
CA SER A 76 -3.60 -38.20 -9.51
C SER A 76 -2.60 -37.49 -8.61
N THR A 77 -1.30 -37.54 -8.95
CA THR A 77 -0.27 -36.72 -8.31
C THR A 77 -0.66 -35.24 -8.31
N TRP A 78 -1.29 -34.76 -9.38
CA TRP A 78 -1.89 -33.43 -9.47
C TRP A 78 -2.96 -33.17 -8.39
N ASN A 79 -3.81 -34.14 -8.06
CA ASN A 79 -4.81 -34.00 -7.00
C ASN A 79 -4.18 -33.93 -5.60
N ILE A 80 -3.07 -34.63 -5.34
CA ILE A 80 -2.33 -34.54 -4.07
C ILE A 80 -1.55 -33.22 -3.98
N GLU A 81 -0.95 -32.80 -5.09
CA GLU A 81 -0.24 -31.52 -5.21
C GLU A 81 -1.23 -30.37 -5.06
N MET A 82 -2.37 -30.39 -5.75
CA MET A 82 -3.48 -29.46 -5.58
C MET A 82 -4.06 -29.52 -4.18
N HIS A 83 -4.26 -30.68 -3.56
CA HIS A 83 -4.74 -30.74 -2.18
C HIS A 83 -3.73 -30.10 -1.21
N ARG A 84 -2.42 -30.37 -1.34
CA ARG A 84 -1.39 -29.70 -0.53
C ARG A 84 -1.27 -28.21 -0.85
N TYR A 85 -1.41 -27.82 -2.11
CA TYR A 85 -1.40 -26.43 -2.55
C TYR A 85 -2.62 -25.68 -2.02
N LEU A 86 -3.82 -26.22 -2.16
CA LEU A 86 -5.10 -25.66 -1.73
C LEU A 86 -5.24 -25.64 -0.21
N PHE A 87 -4.80 -26.69 0.49
CA PHE A 87 -4.83 -26.71 1.96
C PHE A 87 -3.80 -25.74 2.55
N GLY A 88 -2.62 -25.61 1.92
CA GLY A 88 -1.64 -24.56 2.23
C GLY A 88 -2.10 -23.16 1.82
N LEU A 89 -2.82 -23.02 0.70
CA LEU A 89 -3.36 -21.77 0.16
C LEU A 89 -4.45 -21.21 1.05
N VAL A 90 -5.41 -22.04 1.46
CA VAL A 90 -6.50 -21.63 2.34
C VAL A 90 -5.92 -21.19 3.68
N SER A 91 -4.95 -21.94 4.24
CA SER A 91 -4.29 -21.53 5.49
C SER A 91 -3.39 -20.29 5.35
N SER A 92 -2.64 -20.13 4.25
CA SER A 92 -1.77 -18.96 4.04
C SER A 92 -2.53 -17.68 3.69
N VAL A 93 -3.64 -17.83 2.93
CA VAL A 93 -4.52 -16.71 2.60
C VAL A 93 -5.36 -16.32 3.81
N GLN A 94 -5.98 -17.27 4.52
CA GLN A 94 -6.83 -16.97 5.68
C GLN A 94 -6.07 -16.39 6.88
N SER A 95 -4.79 -16.74 7.09
CA SER A 95 -4.08 -16.31 8.30
C SER A 95 -3.09 -15.17 8.12
N THR A 96 -2.69 -14.79 6.89
CA THR A 96 -1.66 -13.73 6.73
C THR A 96 -1.77 -12.89 5.45
N ALA A 97 -2.03 -13.50 4.28
CA ALA A 97 -2.09 -12.71 3.04
C ALA A 97 -3.36 -11.85 2.95
N SER A 98 -4.48 -12.27 3.53
CA SER A 98 -5.71 -11.44 3.56
C SER A 98 -5.50 -10.13 4.31
N CYS A 99 -4.68 -10.11 5.36
CA CYS A 99 -4.36 -8.90 6.10
C CYS A 99 -3.52 -7.90 5.27
N SER A 100 -2.90 -8.34 4.17
CA SER A 100 -2.19 -7.43 3.26
C SER A 100 -3.12 -6.69 2.29
N LEU A 101 -4.41 -7.07 2.22
CA LEU A 101 -5.41 -6.45 1.37
C LEU A 101 -5.82 -5.09 1.94
N THR A 102 -5.68 -4.05 1.13
CA THR A 102 -5.81 -2.66 1.57
C THR A 102 -7.24 -2.19 1.39
N THR A 103 -8.13 -2.72 2.22
CA THR A 103 -9.57 -2.47 2.18
C THR A 103 -9.94 -1.25 3.03
N PHE A 104 -11.07 -0.60 2.78
CA PHE A 104 -11.58 0.49 3.62
C PHE A 104 -13.05 0.26 3.90
N GLY A 105 -13.40 0.14 5.18
CA GLY A 105 -14.76 -0.19 5.62
C GLY A 105 -15.14 -1.68 5.58
N HIS A 106 -14.21 -2.55 5.16
CA HIS A 106 -14.43 -3.99 5.02
C HIS A 106 -13.33 -4.77 5.74
N ASP A 107 -13.70 -5.83 6.46
CA ASP A 107 -12.75 -6.73 7.10
C ASP A 107 -11.90 -7.47 6.04
N PRO A 108 -10.56 -7.37 6.07
CA PRO A 108 -9.69 -7.99 5.08
C PRO A 108 -9.85 -9.52 5.00
N THR A 109 -10.19 -10.18 6.12
CA THR A 109 -10.41 -11.64 6.16
C THR A 109 -11.65 -12.03 5.37
N ASN A 110 -12.75 -11.27 5.51
CA ASN A 110 -13.96 -11.47 4.73
C ASN A 110 -13.73 -11.26 3.23
N VAL A 111 -12.97 -10.23 2.86
CA VAL A 111 -12.57 -9.99 1.46
C VAL A 111 -11.70 -11.14 0.95
N GLY A 112 -10.73 -11.61 1.74
CA GLY A 112 -9.92 -12.78 1.42
C GLY A 112 -10.75 -14.04 1.18
N ASN A 113 -11.70 -14.34 2.08
CA ASN A 113 -12.61 -15.48 1.94
C ASN A 113 -13.47 -15.39 0.67
N MET A 114 -13.98 -14.18 0.36
CA MET A 114 -14.69 -13.91 -0.89
C MET A 114 -13.81 -14.19 -2.12
N LEU A 115 -12.57 -13.71 -2.13
CA LEU A 115 -11.62 -13.94 -3.23
C LEU A 115 -11.27 -15.43 -3.39
N ILE A 116 -11.11 -16.17 -2.29
CA ILE A 116 -10.93 -17.63 -2.33
C ILE A 116 -12.13 -18.31 -2.99
N ARG A 117 -13.36 -17.94 -2.61
CA ARG A 117 -14.56 -18.50 -3.24
C ARG A 117 -14.54 -18.24 -4.74
N MET A 118 -14.25 -17.01 -5.17
CA MET A 118 -14.15 -16.64 -6.59
C MET A 118 -13.08 -17.43 -7.33
N ALA A 119 -11.93 -17.69 -6.70
CA ALA A 119 -10.80 -18.43 -7.29
C ALA A 119 -11.08 -19.93 -7.47
N LEU A 120 -12.08 -20.49 -6.80
CA LEU A 120 -12.37 -21.93 -6.78
C LEU A 120 -13.68 -22.30 -7.50
N VAL A 121 -14.38 -21.34 -8.11
CA VAL A 121 -15.70 -21.58 -8.74
C VAL A 121 -15.62 -22.56 -9.92
N ASN A 122 -14.67 -22.36 -10.84
CA ASN A 122 -14.55 -23.15 -12.06
C ASN A 122 -13.15 -22.96 -12.71
N ASN A 123 -12.93 -23.56 -13.89
CA ASN A 123 -11.67 -23.46 -14.64
C ASN A 123 -11.71 -22.39 -15.75
N ALA A 124 -12.61 -21.40 -15.67
CA ALA A 124 -12.65 -20.32 -16.65
C ALA A 124 -11.36 -19.47 -16.61
N PRO A 125 -10.99 -18.80 -17.72
CA PRO A 125 -9.85 -17.90 -17.75
C PRO A 125 -9.89 -16.81 -16.66
N SER A 126 -11.04 -16.19 -16.41
CA SER A 126 -11.22 -15.17 -15.36
C SER A 126 -11.00 -15.74 -13.95
N THR A 127 -11.54 -16.93 -13.66
CA THR A 127 -11.30 -17.63 -12.38
C THR A 127 -9.83 -17.99 -12.19
N THR A 128 -9.19 -18.47 -13.27
CA THR A 128 -7.77 -18.78 -13.27
C THR A 128 -6.94 -17.54 -12.97
N ALA A 129 -7.31 -16.38 -13.53
CA ALA A 129 -6.66 -15.13 -13.22
C ALA A 129 -6.74 -14.79 -11.73
N VAL A 130 -7.93 -14.87 -11.10
CA VAL A 130 -8.09 -14.63 -9.66
C VAL A 130 -7.19 -15.55 -8.84
N LEU A 131 -7.20 -16.86 -9.14
CA LEU A 131 -6.38 -17.84 -8.44
C LEU A 131 -4.88 -17.53 -8.55
N ARG A 132 -4.40 -17.22 -9.76
CA ARG A 132 -2.99 -16.91 -10.00
C ARG A 132 -2.56 -15.60 -9.35
N SER A 133 -3.40 -14.56 -9.38
CA SER A 133 -3.14 -13.29 -8.69
C SER A 133 -3.08 -13.47 -7.17
N LEU A 134 -4.01 -14.25 -6.60
CA LEU A 134 -4.04 -14.54 -5.16
C LEU A 134 -2.79 -15.31 -4.71
N LEU A 135 -2.36 -16.29 -5.52
CA LEU A 135 -1.13 -17.04 -5.32
C LEU A 135 0.11 -16.15 -5.43
N ALA A 136 0.15 -15.24 -6.40
CA ALA A 136 1.24 -14.28 -6.57
C ALA A 136 1.38 -13.40 -5.34
N LEU A 137 0.27 -12.81 -4.86
CA LEU A 137 0.25 -11.97 -3.66
C LEU A 137 0.65 -12.74 -2.40
N SER A 138 0.16 -13.97 -2.24
CA SER A 138 0.53 -14.83 -1.10
C SER A 138 2.02 -15.20 -1.12
N SER A 139 2.57 -15.49 -2.30
CA SER A 139 4.00 -15.77 -2.47
C SER A 139 4.85 -14.53 -2.15
N LEU A 140 4.41 -13.36 -2.61
CA LEU A 140 5.07 -12.07 -2.36
C LEU A 140 5.09 -11.76 -0.86
N HIS A 141 3.95 -11.89 -0.19
CA HIS A 141 3.83 -11.67 1.26
C HIS A 141 4.76 -12.60 2.05
N ARG A 142 4.73 -13.90 1.75
CA ARG A 142 5.47 -14.90 2.52
C ARG A 142 6.98 -14.85 2.31
N SER A 143 7.43 -14.62 1.07
CA SER A 143 8.83 -14.85 0.66
C SER A 143 9.49 -13.64 -0.02
N GLY A 144 8.78 -12.50 -0.10
CA GLY A 144 9.18 -11.34 -0.88
C GLY A 144 9.11 -11.58 -2.39
N LEU A 145 9.65 -10.64 -3.16
CA LEU A 145 9.69 -10.72 -4.62
C LEU A 145 10.67 -11.82 -5.09
N GLN A 146 10.13 -13.00 -5.39
CA GLN A 146 10.85 -14.16 -5.94
C GLN A 146 10.40 -14.44 -7.38
N SER A 147 11.15 -15.26 -8.13
CA SER A 147 10.81 -15.64 -9.51
C SER A 147 9.40 -16.25 -9.61
N GLN A 148 9.04 -17.11 -8.66
CA GLN A 148 7.72 -17.74 -8.61
C GLN A 148 6.57 -16.73 -8.50
N ALA A 149 6.73 -15.68 -7.68
CA ALA A 149 5.71 -14.64 -7.53
C ALA A 149 5.52 -13.85 -8.83
N ALA A 150 6.61 -13.55 -9.53
CA ALA A 150 6.58 -12.88 -10.83
C ALA A 150 5.98 -13.78 -11.93
N GLU A 151 6.33 -15.07 -11.98
CA GLU A 151 5.75 -16.04 -12.91
C GLU A 151 4.23 -16.18 -12.71
N LEU A 152 3.76 -16.21 -11.46
CA LEU A 152 2.33 -16.25 -11.13
C LEU A 152 1.62 -14.96 -11.56
N LYS A 153 2.24 -13.79 -11.38
CA LYS A 153 1.72 -12.51 -11.89
C LYS A 153 1.56 -12.54 -13.42
N ILE A 154 2.58 -13.02 -14.14
CA ILE A 154 2.55 -13.15 -15.61
C ILE A 154 1.45 -14.12 -16.04
N ALA A 155 1.32 -15.27 -15.36
CA ALA A 155 0.28 -16.25 -15.65
C ALA A 155 -1.14 -15.67 -15.42
N ALA A 156 -1.32 -14.82 -14.40
CA ALA A 156 -2.59 -14.13 -14.17
C ALA A 156 -2.91 -13.13 -15.30
N LEU A 157 -1.94 -12.35 -15.75
CA LEU A 157 -2.10 -11.40 -16.87
C LEU A 157 -2.47 -12.11 -18.17
N ASN A 158 -1.80 -13.24 -18.47
CA ASN A 158 -2.13 -14.05 -19.64
C ASN A 158 -3.56 -14.60 -19.55
N ALA A 159 -4.00 -15.03 -18.36
CA ALA A 159 -5.36 -15.52 -18.16
C ALA A 159 -6.41 -14.40 -18.35
N LEU A 160 -6.15 -13.17 -17.86
CA LEU A 160 -7.00 -12.00 -18.11
C LEU A 160 -7.06 -11.63 -19.59
N SER A 161 -5.92 -11.66 -20.29
CA SER A 161 -5.86 -11.41 -21.73
C SER A 161 -6.72 -12.42 -22.51
N VAL A 162 -6.61 -13.71 -22.20
CA VAL A 162 -7.46 -14.76 -22.81
C VAL A 162 -8.93 -14.53 -22.50
N ALA A 163 -9.25 -14.15 -21.26
CA ALA A 163 -10.63 -13.89 -20.83
C ALA A 163 -11.25 -12.68 -21.53
N SER A 164 -10.43 -11.68 -21.90
CA SER A 164 -10.86 -10.44 -22.56
C SER A 164 -11.10 -10.58 -24.06
N ASN A 165 -10.77 -11.73 -24.68
CA ASN A 165 -10.96 -11.97 -26.12
C ASN A 165 -12.41 -12.27 -26.52
N ARG A 166 -13.34 -12.30 -25.56
CA ARG A 166 -14.76 -12.58 -25.78
C ARG A 166 -15.61 -11.65 -24.93
N GLU A 167 -16.90 -11.60 -25.22
CA GLU A 167 -17.86 -10.91 -24.35
C GLU A 167 -17.83 -11.52 -22.95
N ILE A 168 -17.58 -10.68 -21.94
CA ILE A 168 -17.37 -11.09 -20.56
C ILE A 168 -18.74 -11.16 -19.87
N SER A 169 -19.08 -12.32 -19.32
CA SER A 169 -20.31 -12.45 -18.54
C SER A 169 -20.24 -11.66 -17.23
N ALA A 170 -21.41 -11.39 -16.63
CA ALA A 170 -21.48 -10.66 -15.37
C ALA A 170 -20.55 -11.25 -14.28
N MET A 171 -20.57 -12.57 -14.10
CA MET A 171 -19.71 -13.27 -13.14
C MET A 171 -18.21 -13.12 -13.48
N GLU A 172 -17.86 -13.19 -14.77
CA GLU A 172 -16.47 -13.04 -15.21
C GLU A 172 -15.98 -11.59 -15.09
N THR A 173 -16.87 -10.60 -15.12
CA THR A 173 -16.56 -9.19 -14.79
C THR A 173 -16.14 -9.08 -13.33
N ILE A 174 -16.90 -9.64 -12.40
CA ILE A 174 -16.55 -9.65 -10.97
C ILE A 174 -15.16 -10.26 -10.76
N GLN A 175 -14.90 -11.39 -11.41
CA GLN A 175 -13.61 -12.07 -11.35
C GLN A 175 -12.47 -11.27 -11.97
N HIS A 176 -12.70 -10.58 -13.09
CA HIS A 176 -11.72 -9.65 -13.68
C HIS A 176 -11.37 -8.52 -12.71
N VAL A 177 -12.38 -7.90 -12.10
CA VAL A 177 -12.21 -6.82 -11.12
C VAL A 177 -11.38 -7.33 -9.92
N ALA A 178 -11.74 -8.48 -9.37
CA ALA A 178 -11.01 -9.13 -8.28
C ALA A 178 -9.54 -9.42 -8.63
N ALA A 179 -9.29 -10.00 -9.81
CA ALA A 179 -7.93 -10.30 -10.27
C ALA A 179 -7.10 -9.02 -10.49
N GLY A 180 -7.70 -7.96 -11.04
CA GLY A 180 -7.07 -6.67 -11.21
C GLY A 180 -6.70 -6.00 -9.89
N MET A 181 -7.58 -6.05 -8.89
CA MET A 181 -7.31 -5.51 -7.55
C MET A 181 -6.23 -6.31 -6.79
N LEU A 182 -6.18 -7.63 -6.97
CA LEU A 182 -5.10 -8.46 -6.44
C LEU A 182 -3.73 -8.12 -7.08
N LEU A 183 -3.70 -7.88 -8.39
CA LEU A 183 -2.49 -7.43 -9.09
C LEU A 183 -2.08 -6.01 -8.68
N CYS A 184 -3.04 -5.11 -8.48
CA CYS A 184 -2.78 -3.79 -7.90
C CYS A 184 -2.14 -3.92 -6.50
N SER A 185 -2.70 -4.78 -5.65
CA SER A 185 -2.17 -5.05 -4.32
C SER A 185 -0.77 -5.65 -4.35
N PHE A 186 -0.48 -6.51 -5.33
CA PHE A 186 0.85 -7.05 -5.57
C PHE A 186 1.88 -5.93 -5.82
N GLU A 187 1.56 -4.95 -6.67
CA GLU A 187 2.46 -3.82 -6.96
C GLU A 187 2.69 -2.89 -5.77
N ILE A 188 1.68 -2.73 -4.93
CA ILE A 188 1.68 -1.84 -3.76
C ILE A 188 2.38 -2.48 -2.56
N HIS A 189 2.30 -3.81 -2.43
CA HIS A 189 2.75 -4.51 -1.22
C HIS A 189 4.27 -4.37 -1.00
N GLN A 190 5.06 -4.52 -2.06
CA GLN A 190 6.51 -4.38 -2.00
C GLN A 190 7.02 -3.64 -3.24
N ALA A 191 7.94 -2.69 -3.04
CA ALA A 191 8.58 -1.97 -4.13
C ALA A 191 9.29 -2.95 -5.09
N SER A 192 8.95 -2.84 -6.37
CA SER A 192 9.50 -3.62 -7.47
C SER A 192 9.75 -2.72 -8.68
N CYS A 193 10.40 -3.25 -9.72
CA CYS A 193 10.57 -2.51 -10.98
C CYS A 193 9.24 -2.23 -11.70
N THR A 194 8.16 -2.96 -11.38
CA THR A 194 6.83 -2.73 -11.94
C THR A 194 5.92 -1.92 -11.04
N SER A 195 6.37 -1.50 -9.83
CA SER A 195 5.51 -0.82 -8.88
C SER A 195 4.88 0.46 -9.45
N GLY A 196 5.46 1.10 -10.48
CA GLY A 196 4.81 2.20 -11.20
C GLY A 196 3.51 1.86 -11.93
N GLN A 197 3.18 0.57 -12.09
CA GLN A 197 2.02 0.09 -12.83
C GLN A 197 0.78 -0.07 -11.96
N TRP A 198 0.85 0.13 -10.63
CA TRP A 198 -0.29 -0.08 -9.73
C TRP A 198 -1.55 0.67 -10.18
N ARG A 199 -1.38 1.93 -10.64
CA ARG A 199 -2.48 2.75 -11.16
C ARG A 199 -3.08 2.18 -12.45
N SER A 200 -2.27 1.56 -13.32
CA SER A 200 -2.75 0.95 -14.55
C SER A 200 -3.75 -0.17 -14.28
N TYR A 201 -3.59 -0.91 -13.18
CA TYR A 201 -4.57 -1.91 -12.75
C TYR A 201 -5.90 -1.27 -12.35
N ILE A 202 -5.88 -0.16 -11.60
CA ILE A 202 -7.10 0.58 -11.23
C ILE A 202 -7.81 1.12 -12.47
N ILE A 203 -7.06 1.70 -13.43
CA ILE A 203 -7.62 2.18 -14.70
C ILE A 203 -8.25 1.02 -15.48
N GLY A 204 -7.54 -0.10 -15.63
CA GLY A 204 -8.05 -1.28 -16.33
C GLY A 204 -9.33 -1.84 -15.69
N VAL A 205 -9.36 -1.96 -14.37
CA VAL A 205 -10.54 -2.41 -13.62
C VAL A 205 -11.72 -1.46 -13.82
N LYS A 206 -11.50 -0.14 -13.78
CA LYS A 206 -12.53 0.86 -14.07
C LYS A 206 -13.09 0.72 -15.48
N SER A 207 -12.24 0.49 -16.48
CA SER A 207 -12.68 0.26 -17.85
C SER A 207 -13.55 -0.98 -17.99
N VAL A 208 -13.18 -2.08 -17.32
CA VAL A 208 -13.98 -3.33 -17.28
C VAL A 208 -15.35 -3.09 -16.63
N ILE A 209 -15.40 -2.33 -15.55
CA ILE A 209 -16.66 -1.99 -14.86
C ILE A 209 -17.55 -1.12 -15.76
N LYS A 210 -16.99 -0.08 -16.40
CA LYS A 210 -17.72 0.80 -17.34
C LYS A 210 -18.27 0.05 -18.54
N ALA A 211 -17.55 -0.97 -19.03
CA ALA A 211 -17.99 -1.81 -20.14
C ALA A 211 -19.09 -2.81 -19.76
N SER A 212 -19.35 -3.01 -18.46
CA SER A 212 -20.32 -3.99 -17.95
C SER A 212 -21.63 -3.31 -17.52
N SER A 213 -22.77 -3.99 -17.68
CA SER A 213 -24.05 -3.47 -17.16
C SER A 213 -24.11 -3.59 -15.63
N LEU A 214 -23.95 -2.45 -14.93
CA LEU A 214 -24.02 -2.34 -13.46
C LEU A 214 -25.37 -2.79 -12.88
N ASP A 215 -26.44 -2.76 -13.68
CA ASP A 215 -27.79 -3.14 -13.27
C ASP A 215 -27.90 -4.62 -12.87
N ALA A 216 -27.06 -5.49 -13.44
CA ALA A 216 -27.04 -6.91 -13.14
C ALA A 216 -26.54 -7.23 -11.71
N PHE A 217 -25.87 -6.29 -11.05
CA PHE A 217 -25.14 -6.54 -9.80
C PHE A 217 -25.69 -5.81 -8.57
N LYS A 218 -26.80 -5.08 -8.72
CA LYS A 218 -27.37 -4.22 -7.65
C LYS A 218 -27.64 -4.92 -6.31
N ARG A 219 -27.70 -6.25 -6.28
CA ARG A 219 -27.98 -7.05 -5.07
C ARG A 219 -26.80 -7.91 -4.60
N ASP A 220 -25.67 -7.89 -5.30
CA ASP A 220 -24.53 -8.75 -4.96
C ASP A 220 -23.64 -8.05 -3.92
N SER A 221 -23.63 -8.57 -2.68
CA SER A 221 -22.83 -8.04 -1.58
C SER A 221 -21.31 -8.16 -1.83
N ASP A 222 -20.89 -9.24 -2.49
CA ASP A 222 -19.49 -9.50 -2.79
C ASP A 222 -18.99 -8.53 -3.87
N PHE A 223 -19.83 -8.22 -4.87
CA PHE A 223 -19.49 -7.19 -5.86
C PHE A 223 -19.43 -5.78 -5.27
N ASN A 224 -20.37 -5.41 -4.39
CA ASN A 224 -20.33 -4.11 -3.72
C ASN A 224 -19.05 -3.93 -2.87
N THR A 225 -18.61 -5.00 -2.19
CA THR A 225 -17.35 -5.01 -1.44
C THR A 225 -16.14 -4.77 -2.35
N LEU A 226 -16.11 -5.38 -3.55
CA LEU A 226 -15.08 -5.13 -4.55
C LEU A 226 -15.13 -3.69 -5.08
N LEU A 227 -16.32 -3.15 -5.37
CA LEU A 227 -16.47 -1.77 -5.83
C LEU A 227 -15.96 -0.76 -4.80
N ASP A 228 -16.28 -0.95 -3.52
CA ASP A 228 -15.77 -0.11 -2.43
C ASP A 228 -14.24 -0.19 -2.35
N TRP A 229 -13.66 -1.38 -2.57
CA TRP A 229 -12.21 -1.57 -2.62
C TRP A 229 -11.57 -0.84 -3.80
N VAL A 230 -12.14 -0.93 -5.01
CA VAL A 230 -11.64 -0.20 -6.18
C VAL A 230 -11.75 1.30 -5.96
N TYR A 231 -12.89 1.77 -5.42
CA TYR A 231 -13.11 3.19 -5.17
C TYR A 231 -12.11 3.76 -4.19
N TYR A 232 -11.83 3.05 -3.09
CA TYR A 232 -10.80 3.46 -2.14
C TYR A 232 -9.44 3.73 -2.80
N HIS A 233 -9.01 2.83 -3.68
CA HIS A 233 -7.76 2.98 -4.43
C HIS A 233 -7.83 4.10 -5.47
N ASP A 234 -8.95 4.25 -6.18
CA ASP A 234 -9.14 5.34 -7.15
C ASP A 234 -9.04 6.71 -6.46
N VAL A 235 -9.70 6.90 -5.31
CA VAL A 235 -9.65 8.16 -4.54
C VAL A 235 -8.23 8.49 -4.09
N LEU A 236 -7.49 7.52 -3.55
CA LEU A 236 -6.13 7.79 -3.08
C LEU A 236 -5.12 7.93 -4.23
N SER A 237 -5.39 7.31 -5.37
CA SER A 237 -4.66 7.59 -6.60
C SER A 237 -4.85 9.02 -7.09
N ARG A 238 -6.04 9.62 -6.89
CA ARG A 238 -6.30 11.03 -7.21
C ARG A 238 -5.51 11.95 -6.30
N PHE A 239 -5.57 11.73 -4.98
CA PHE A 239 -4.76 12.49 -4.03
C PHE A 239 -3.28 12.48 -4.41
N SER A 240 -2.76 11.31 -4.79
CA SER A 240 -1.37 11.16 -5.22
C SER A 240 -1.07 11.99 -6.49
N LEU A 241 -1.97 11.94 -7.48
CA LEU A 241 -1.84 12.71 -8.73
C LEU A 241 -2.01 14.22 -8.56
N THR A 242 -2.74 14.68 -7.54
CA THR A 242 -2.88 16.11 -7.26
C THR A 242 -1.54 16.78 -6.94
N HIS A 243 -0.54 16.01 -6.52
CA HIS A 243 0.77 16.54 -6.09
C HIS A 243 1.97 15.94 -6.84
N TRP A 244 1.82 14.78 -7.49
CA TRP A 244 2.92 14.10 -8.18
C TRP A 244 3.08 14.60 -9.62
N HIS A 245 4.00 15.55 -9.81
CA HIS A 245 4.36 16.19 -11.07
C HIS A 245 5.87 16.06 -11.32
N PRO A 246 6.39 14.84 -11.52
CA PRO A 246 7.82 14.64 -11.73
C PRO A 246 8.28 15.47 -12.95
N PRO A 247 9.47 16.09 -12.89
CA PRO A 247 10.01 16.80 -14.03
C PRO A 247 10.08 15.85 -15.22
N ALA A 248 9.72 16.34 -16.40
CA ALA A 248 9.91 15.59 -17.64
C ALA A 248 11.40 15.29 -17.78
N ILE A 249 11.82 14.10 -17.34
CA ILE A 249 13.16 13.60 -17.64
C ILE A 249 13.22 13.58 -19.17
N ASP A 250 14.23 14.25 -19.75
CA ASP A 250 14.60 14.11 -21.16
C ASP A 250 14.72 12.61 -21.47
N ARG A 251 13.62 12.01 -21.91
CA ARG A 251 13.66 10.66 -22.44
C ARG A 251 14.46 10.79 -23.73
N PRO A 252 15.58 10.07 -23.90
CA PRO A 252 16.20 10.00 -25.21
C PRO A 252 15.11 9.54 -26.19
N PRO A 253 15.02 10.12 -27.40
CA PRO A 253 14.06 9.68 -28.40
C PRO A 253 14.37 8.22 -28.66
N VAL A 254 13.48 7.33 -28.20
CA VAL A 254 13.54 5.93 -28.56
C VAL A 254 13.00 5.88 -29.98
N ASP A 255 13.90 5.77 -30.96
CA ASP A 255 13.57 5.40 -32.33
C ASP A 255 12.94 4.01 -32.32
N LEU A 256 11.62 3.93 -32.20
CA LEU A 256 10.84 2.75 -32.52
C LEU A 256 9.56 3.19 -33.24
N ASP A 257 9.47 2.81 -34.52
CA ASP A 257 8.34 2.94 -35.45
C ASP A 257 7.07 2.15 -35.02
N ASP A 258 6.84 1.96 -33.72
CA ASP A 258 5.60 1.38 -33.19
C ASP A 258 4.79 2.44 -32.46
N PRO A 259 3.48 2.60 -32.71
CA PRO A 259 2.61 3.47 -31.95
C PRO A 259 2.33 2.83 -30.60
N ILE A 260 3.34 2.80 -29.72
CA ILE A 260 3.07 2.68 -28.31
C ILE A 260 2.52 4.04 -27.92
N ASP A 261 1.22 4.11 -27.65
CA ASP A 261 0.59 5.23 -26.95
C ASP A 261 1.40 5.53 -25.69
N THR A 262 2.38 6.42 -25.82
CA THR A 262 3.01 7.10 -24.71
C THR A 262 1.90 7.86 -24.03
N LEU A 263 1.34 7.25 -22.98
CA LEU A 263 0.47 7.87 -22.00
C LEU A 263 1.18 9.12 -21.46
N SER A 264 1.02 10.22 -22.17
CA SER A 264 1.14 11.57 -21.65
C SER A 264 0.39 11.60 -20.32
N LEU A 265 1.03 12.13 -19.27
CA LEU A 265 0.37 12.30 -17.98
C LEU A 265 -0.94 13.05 -18.25
N PRO A 266 -2.11 12.40 -18.13
CA PRO A 266 -3.34 13.12 -18.33
C PRO A 266 -3.49 13.99 -17.08
N VAL A 267 -3.55 15.30 -17.30
CA VAL A 267 -4.34 16.19 -16.45
C VAL A 267 -5.60 15.40 -16.06
N ASN A 268 -5.86 15.29 -14.75
CA ASN A 268 -6.77 14.37 -14.09
C ASN A 268 -8.22 14.50 -14.62
N THR A 269 -8.49 14.01 -15.83
CA THR A 269 -9.73 14.19 -16.59
C THR A 269 -10.62 12.95 -16.55
N ASP A 270 -10.10 11.80 -16.14
CA ASP A 270 -10.93 10.62 -15.91
C ASP A 270 -11.81 10.86 -14.66
N PRO A 271 -13.15 10.80 -14.78
CA PRO A 271 -14.04 10.93 -13.63
C PRO A 271 -13.80 9.81 -12.60
N CYS A 272 -14.07 10.13 -11.33
CA CYS A 272 -14.02 9.13 -10.27
C CYS A 272 -15.07 8.07 -10.55
N MET A 273 -14.83 6.83 -10.11
CA MET A 273 -15.87 5.81 -10.22
C MET A 273 -17.12 6.30 -9.45
N GLU A 274 -18.24 6.46 -10.16
CA GLU A 274 -19.50 6.83 -9.53
C GLU A 274 -20.03 5.62 -8.75
N ILE A 275 -19.95 5.68 -7.41
CA ILE A 275 -20.65 4.70 -6.57
C ILE A 275 -22.12 5.09 -6.52
N THR A 276 -22.95 4.37 -7.27
CA THR A 276 -24.40 4.55 -7.31
C THR A 276 -25.14 3.85 -6.16
N HIS A 277 -24.49 2.95 -5.40
CA HIS A 277 -25.23 1.99 -4.55
C HIS A 277 -24.83 1.93 -3.06
N SER A 278 -23.60 2.26 -2.66
CA SER A 278 -23.17 2.35 -1.26
C SER A 278 -23.13 3.81 -0.76
N THR A 279 -24.21 4.56 -0.95
CA THR A 279 -24.25 6.01 -0.66
C THR A 279 -24.29 6.35 0.84
N GLN A 280 -24.62 5.38 1.70
CA GLN A 280 -24.90 5.63 3.12
C GLN A 280 -23.73 5.39 4.07
N SER A 281 -22.74 4.57 3.67
CA SER A 281 -21.61 4.19 4.53
C SER A 281 -20.75 5.41 4.91
N PRO A 282 -20.31 5.54 6.18
CA PRO A 282 -19.42 6.62 6.59
C PRO A 282 -18.09 6.59 5.82
N PHE A 283 -17.59 5.40 5.46
CA PHE A 283 -16.39 5.19 4.65
C PHE A 283 -16.57 5.78 3.24
N THR A 284 -17.68 5.50 2.58
CA THR A 284 -17.95 6.03 1.24
C THR A 284 -18.17 7.55 1.25
N LYS A 285 -18.84 8.07 2.30
CA LYS A 285 -19.05 9.51 2.47
C LYS A 285 -17.72 10.26 2.62
N ILE A 286 -16.79 9.75 3.45
CA ILE A 286 -15.51 10.42 3.66
C ILE A 286 -14.64 10.37 2.40
N LEU A 287 -14.63 9.26 1.67
CA LEU A 287 -13.92 9.15 0.39
C LEU A 287 -14.50 10.06 -0.70
N ARG A 288 -15.83 10.23 -0.74
CA ARG A 288 -16.49 11.19 -1.63
C ARG A 288 -16.06 12.62 -1.31
N SER A 289 -16.09 13.00 -0.04
CA SER A 289 -15.62 14.32 0.38
C SER A 289 -14.14 14.53 0.04
N LEU A 290 -13.28 13.53 0.27
CA LEU A 290 -11.87 13.60 -0.12
C LEU A 290 -11.70 13.77 -1.63
N THR A 291 -12.53 13.11 -2.44
CA THR A 291 -12.53 13.27 -3.90
C THR A 291 -12.90 14.70 -4.30
N GLU A 292 -13.96 15.27 -3.71
CA GLU A 292 -14.34 16.67 -3.91
C GLU A 292 -13.17 17.61 -3.56
N VAL A 293 -12.51 17.41 -2.41
CA VAL A 293 -11.33 18.20 -2.01
C VAL A 293 -10.18 18.07 -3.01
N CYS A 294 -9.82 16.85 -3.42
CA CYS A 294 -8.70 16.63 -4.35
C CYS A 294 -8.95 17.30 -5.71
N ASN A 295 -10.19 17.24 -6.22
CA ASN A 295 -10.56 17.90 -7.47
C ASN A 295 -10.44 19.42 -7.33
N LEU A 296 -10.89 20.01 -6.22
CA LEU A 296 -10.79 21.45 -5.98
C LEU A 296 -9.34 21.92 -5.93
N VAL A 297 -8.48 21.20 -5.20
CA VAL A 297 -7.05 21.53 -5.10
C VAL A 297 -6.37 21.43 -6.47
N ALA A 298 -6.69 20.41 -7.26
CA ALA A 298 -6.16 20.26 -8.62
C ALA A 298 -6.60 21.40 -9.56
N THR A 299 -7.84 21.90 -9.44
CA THR A 299 -8.34 23.02 -10.25
C THR A 299 -7.86 24.39 -9.78
N ASN A 300 -7.60 24.57 -8.49
CA ASN A 300 -7.24 25.88 -7.93
C ASN A 300 -5.80 26.30 -8.28
N MET A 301 -4.94 25.37 -8.69
CA MET A 301 -3.60 25.71 -9.21
C MET A 301 -3.64 26.58 -10.47
N THR A 302 -4.80 26.80 -11.10
CA THR A 302 -4.91 27.52 -12.38
C THR A 302 -5.67 28.85 -12.33
N HIS A 303 -6.32 29.25 -11.22
CA HIS A 303 -7.16 30.46 -11.20
C HIS A 303 -7.14 31.23 -9.86
N ILE A 304 -6.99 32.56 -9.94
CA ILE A 304 -7.25 33.51 -8.84
C ILE A 304 -8.64 34.14 -9.12
N PRO A 305 -9.67 33.92 -8.29
CA PRO A 305 -11.01 34.44 -8.53
C PRO A 305 -11.16 35.94 -8.22
N ALA A 306 -12.15 36.59 -8.84
CA ALA A 306 -12.57 37.95 -8.50
C ALA A 306 -13.18 38.03 -7.08
N SER A 307 -13.32 39.24 -6.52
CA SER A 307 -13.75 39.43 -5.12
C SER A 307 -15.10 38.79 -4.75
N GLU A 308 -16.10 38.82 -5.63
CA GLU A 308 -17.42 38.19 -5.37
C GLU A 308 -17.38 36.66 -5.54
N GLU A 309 -16.55 36.16 -6.46
CA GLU A 309 -16.33 34.73 -6.65
C GLU A 309 -15.60 34.12 -5.45
N ALA A 310 -14.72 34.89 -4.80
CA ALA A 310 -14.00 34.48 -3.60
C ALA A 310 -14.93 34.21 -2.41
N ASP A 311 -15.97 35.03 -2.19
CA ASP A 311 -16.93 34.83 -1.09
C ASP A 311 -17.86 33.62 -1.31
N ASN A 312 -18.31 33.43 -2.56
CA ASN A 312 -19.06 32.24 -2.95
C ASN A 312 -18.22 30.97 -2.81
N PHE A 313 -16.95 31.03 -3.23
CA PHE A 313 -16.00 29.93 -3.09
C PHE A 313 -15.74 29.59 -1.62
N LYS A 314 -15.51 30.60 -0.77
CA LYS A 314 -15.36 30.41 0.68
C LYS A 314 -16.60 29.77 1.31
N SER A 315 -17.79 30.15 0.87
CA SER A 315 -19.05 29.55 1.33
C SER A 315 -19.16 28.08 0.91
N TYR A 316 -18.78 27.76 -0.32
CA TYR A 316 -18.73 26.38 -0.80
C TYR A 316 -17.76 25.50 0.00
N LEU A 317 -16.55 26.01 0.29
CA LEU A 317 -15.58 25.31 1.13
C LEU A 317 -16.11 25.06 2.56
N LYS A 318 -16.85 26.01 3.14
CA LYS A 318 -17.51 25.83 4.45
C LYS A 318 -18.56 24.72 4.41
N ILE A 319 -19.34 24.62 3.32
CA ILE A 319 -20.31 23.53 3.12
C ILE A 319 -19.57 22.20 3.04
N LEU A 320 -18.46 22.12 2.29
CA LEU A 320 -17.66 20.91 2.19
C LEU A 320 -17.06 20.49 3.54
N ALA A 321 -16.51 21.43 4.30
CA ALA A 321 -16.00 21.17 5.65
C ALA A 321 -17.13 20.68 6.59
N TRP A 322 -18.32 21.28 6.51
CA TRP A 322 -19.49 20.81 7.27
C TRP A 322 -19.91 19.38 6.86
N LYS A 323 -19.91 19.05 5.57
CA LYS A 323 -20.19 17.68 5.09
C LYS A 323 -19.22 16.67 5.71
N VAL A 324 -17.93 16.99 5.79
CA VAL A 324 -16.92 16.10 6.39
C VAL A 324 -17.17 15.93 7.91
N ARG A 325 -17.44 17.03 8.62
CA ARG A 325 -17.69 17.01 10.07
C ARG A 325 -18.98 16.26 10.46
N SER A 326 -19.99 16.28 9.59
CA SER A 326 -21.30 15.66 9.84
C SER A 326 -21.35 14.16 9.52
N ILE A 327 -20.23 13.54 9.13
CA ILE A 327 -20.16 12.08 8.95
C ILE A 327 -20.14 11.43 10.34
N SER A 328 -21.27 10.85 10.73
CA SER A 328 -21.42 10.11 11.99
C SER A 328 -21.35 8.61 11.77
N PHE A 329 -20.85 7.89 12.78
CA PHE A 329 -21.14 6.46 12.98
C PHE A 329 -22.38 6.31 13.84
N SER A 330 -23.15 5.24 13.63
CA SER A 330 -24.19 4.85 14.57
C SER A 330 -23.55 4.30 15.85
N ASP A 331 -24.06 4.68 17.02
CA ASP A 331 -23.50 4.31 18.33
C ASP A 331 -23.29 2.79 18.49
N THR A 332 -24.20 1.97 17.93
CA THR A 332 -24.10 0.50 17.95
C THR A 332 -22.88 -0.05 17.21
N ILE A 333 -22.44 0.61 16.14
CA ILE A 333 -21.28 0.16 15.33
C ILE A 333 -19.96 0.60 15.98
N ILE A 334 -19.98 1.71 16.73
CA ILE A 334 -18.82 2.23 17.47
C ILE A 334 -18.43 1.24 18.58
N ASP A 335 -19.42 0.75 19.33
CA ASP A 335 -19.21 -0.21 20.41
C ASP A 335 -18.69 -1.57 19.90
N GLU A 336 -19.13 -1.99 18.70
CA GLU A 336 -18.70 -3.24 18.09
C GLU A 336 -17.28 -3.17 17.49
N ASN A 337 -16.86 -2.01 16.96
CA ASN A 337 -15.58 -1.85 16.27
C ASN A 337 -14.92 -0.48 16.52
N PRO A 338 -14.34 -0.24 17.70
CA PRO A 338 -13.73 1.05 18.06
C PRO A 338 -12.56 1.45 17.14
N SER A 339 -11.84 0.47 16.59
CA SER A 339 -10.72 0.72 15.66
C SER A 339 -11.19 1.31 14.32
N LEU A 340 -12.36 0.91 13.82
CA LEU A 340 -12.96 1.42 12.59
C LEU A 340 -13.50 2.84 12.77
N ALA A 341 -14.06 3.14 13.93
CA ALA A 341 -14.51 4.50 14.28
C ALA A 341 -13.31 5.46 14.34
N ALA A 342 -12.25 5.09 15.07
CA ALA A 342 -11.01 5.87 15.12
C ALA A 342 -10.40 6.07 13.73
N LEU A 343 -10.50 5.07 12.85
CA LEU A 343 -9.98 5.18 11.49
C LEU A 343 -10.72 6.23 10.66
N VAL A 344 -12.05 6.27 10.72
CA VAL A 344 -12.79 7.31 10.00
C VAL A 344 -12.58 8.68 10.61
N GLU A 345 -12.49 8.78 11.94
CA GLU A 345 -12.14 10.04 12.60
C GLU A 345 -10.79 10.57 12.10
N LEU A 346 -9.78 9.71 11.96
CA LEU A 346 -8.49 10.08 11.37
C LEU A 346 -8.63 10.56 9.91
N PHE A 347 -9.45 9.90 9.09
CA PHE A 347 -9.71 10.39 7.72
C PHE A 347 -10.46 11.73 7.71
N GLN A 348 -11.38 11.96 8.63
CA GLN A 348 -12.08 13.24 8.78
C GLN A 348 -11.11 14.36 9.16
N LEU A 349 -10.29 14.13 10.20
CA LEU A 349 -9.28 15.10 10.65
C LEU A 349 -8.27 15.40 9.54
N ALA A 350 -7.75 14.37 8.87
CA ALA A 350 -6.84 14.53 7.74
C ALA A 350 -7.47 15.32 6.60
N THR A 351 -8.71 15.02 6.22
CA THR A 351 -9.40 15.72 5.13
C THR A 351 -9.69 17.17 5.47
N LEU A 352 -10.07 17.48 6.72
CA LEU A 352 -10.31 18.85 7.17
C LEU A 352 -9.03 19.68 7.25
N ILE A 353 -7.95 19.10 7.78
CA ILE A 353 -6.64 19.76 7.84
C ILE A 353 -6.12 19.99 6.41
N TYR A 354 -6.16 18.97 5.55
CA TYR A 354 -5.76 19.08 4.15
C TYR A 354 -6.56 20.19 3.44
N LEU A 355 -7.89 20.20 3.59
CA LEU A 355 -8.76 21.23 3.04
C LEU A 355 -8.42 22.63 3.55
N ASN A 356 -8.23 22.83 4.86
CA ASN A 356 -7.92 24.17 5.39
C ASN A 356 -6.53 24.65 4.92
N ARG A 357 -5.53 23.78 4.99
CA ARG A 357 -4.15 24.09 4.61
C ARG A 357 -4.00 24.38 3.11
N ALA A 358 -4.66 23.59 2.26
CA ALA A 358 -4.57 23.75 0.80
C ALA A 358 -5.18 25.06 0.28
N PHE A 359 -6.02 25.73 1.08
CA PHE A 359 -6.62 27.02 0.75
C PHE A 359 -6.17 28.12 1.71
N GLY A 360 -4.92 28.08 2.20
CA GLY A 360 -4.32 29.19 2.95
C GLY A 360 -4.96 29.48 4.31
N ASN A 361 -5.52 28.48 4.98
CA ASN A 361 -6.19 28.59 6.27
C ASN A 361 -7.41 29.55 6.29
N ILE A 362 -8.09 29.74 5.15
CA ILE A 362 -9.24 30.66 5.07
C ILE A 362 -10.52 30.13 5.73
N LEU A 363 -10.58 28.82 6.03
CA LEU A 363 -11.79 28.16 6.51
C LEU A 363 -11.93 28.18 8.02
N GLU A 364 -10.84 27.87 8.70
CA GLU A 364 -10.78 27.70 10.15
C GLU A 364 -9.60 28.46 10.71
N SER A 365 -9.75 28.93 11.95
CA SER A 365 -8.67 29.59 12.67
C SER A 365 -7.50 28.63 12.94
N ALA A 366 -6.31 29.20 13.20
CA ALA A 366 -5.15 28.41 13.58
C ALA A 366 -5.41 27.57 14.86
N ALA A 367 -6.20 28.09 15.80
CA ALA A 367 -6.57 27.39 17.03
C ALA A 367 -7.46 26.16 16.79
N GLU A 368 -8.46 26.27 15.90
CA GLU A 368 -9.31 25.12 15.52
C GLU A 368 -8.51 24.05 14.79
N THR A 369 -7.61 24.45 13.88
CA THR A 369 -6.71 23.52 13.19
C THR A 369 -5.80 22.81 14.19
N GLN A 370 -5.25 23.55 15.15
CA GLN A 370 -4.40 22.98 16.21
C GLN A 370 -5.17 21.98 17.08
N GLN A 371 -6.42 22.27 17.43
CA GLN A 371 -7.28 21.33 18.18
C GLN A 371 -7.49 20.02 17.41
N ARG A 372 -7.65 20.08 16.08
CA ARG A 372 -7.76 18.87 15.23
C ARG A 372 -6.46 18.08 15.22
N VAL A 373 -5.32 18.76 15.14
CA VAL A 373 -3.99 18.13 15.22
C VAL A 373 -3.83 17.43 16.57
N GLU A 374 -4.08 18.11 17.69
CA GLU A 374 -4.01 17.52 19.03
C GLU A 374 -4.91 16.28 19.17
N ARG A 375 -6.14 16.34 18.64
CA ARG A 375 -7.04 15.19 18.63
C ARG A 375 -6.47 14.02 17.82
N ALA A 376 -5.89 14.27 16.64
CA ALA A 376 -5.24 13.24 15.83
C ALA A 376 -4.07 12.57 16.58
N PHE A 377 -3.23 13.35 17.25
CA PHE A 377 -2.09 12.82 18.02
C PHE A 377 -2.52 12.04 19.27
N SER A 378 -3.64 12.42 19.90
CA SER A 378 -4.28 11.61 20.96
C SER A 378 -4.65 10.23 20.42
N ILE A 379 -5.33 10.17 19.27
CA ILE A 379 -5.74 8.91 18.64
C ILE A 379 -4.50 8.07 18.27
N PHE A 380 -3.48 8.68 17.65
CA PHE A 380 -2.24 7.96 17.29
C PHE A 380 -1.48 7.38 18.48
N SER A 381 -1.56 8.02 19.64
CA SER A 381 -0.93 7.54 20.88
C SER A 381 -1.63 6.30 21.44
N GLU A 382 -2.95 6.17 21.22
CA GLU A 382 -3.76 5.05 21.70
C GLU A 382 -3.79 3.86 20.72
N LEU A 383 -3.65 4.11 19.43
CA LEU A 383 -3.68 3.06 18.40
C LEU A 383 -2.46 2.15 18.48
N SER A 384 -2.66 0.83 18.36
CA SER A 384 -1.61 -0.19 18.31
C SER A 384 -0.89 -0.28 16.96
N SER A 385 -1.58 0.04 15.86
CA SER A 385 -1.06 0.08 14.49
C SER A 385 -1.96 0.96 13.61
N CYS A 386 -1.40 1.55 12.56
CA CYS A 386 -2.15 2.33 11.58
C CYS A 386 -1.67 2.01 10.15
N GLU A 387 -2.40 1.13 9.48
CA GLU A 387 -2.05 0.67 8.12
C GLU A 387 -2.48 1.64 7.01
N ARG A 388 -3.38 2.59 7.30
CA ARG A 388 -3.92 3.52 6.29
C ARG A 388 -2.99 4.71 6.15
N GLN A 389 -2.31 4.80 5.01
CA GLN A 389 -1.19 5.72 4.83
C GLN A 389 -1.62 7.17 4.61
N TYR A 390 -2.78 7.42 3.99
CA TYR A 390 -3.30 8.77 3.77
C TYR A 390 -3.45 9.60 5.06
N PRO A 391 -4.22 9.16 6.08
CA PRO A 391 -4.34 9.94 7.31
C PRO A 391 -3.01 10.03 8.05
N LEU A 392 -2.20 8.95 8.04
CA LEU A 392 -0.87 8.95 8.65
C LEU A 392 0.07 9.98 7.99
N PHE A 393 0.01 10.12 6.67
CA PHE A 393 0.79 11.09 5.92
C PHE A 393 0.37 12.52 6.25
N ILE A 394 -0.89 12.88 6.01
CA ILE A 394 -1.37 14.25 6.21
C ILE A 394 -1.21 14.70 7.66
N LEU A 395 -1.62 13.87 8.62
CA LEU A 395 -1.56 14.23 10.04
C LEU A 395 -0.13 14.16 10.58
N GLY A 396 0.68 13.20 10.10
CA GLY A 396 2.08 13.10 10.48
C GLY A 396 2.93 14.29 10.01
N CYS A 397 2.58 14.88 8.87
CA CYS A 397 3.19 16.13 8.38
C CYS A 397 2.96 17.34 9.32
N GLU A 398 1.94 17.31 10.18
CA GLU A 398 1.64 18.40 11.12
C GLU A 398 2.47 18.33 12.41
N ALA A 399 3.35 17.34 12.59
CA ALA A 399 4.22 17.27 13.78
C ALA A 399 5.21 18.46 13.82
N ARG A 400 5.18 19.23 14.91
CA ARG A 400 6.04 20.40 15.14
C ARG A 400 7.03 20.21 16.29
N THR A 401 6.77 19.25 17.17
CA THR A 401 7.63 18.94 18.32
C THR A 401 8.28 17.57 18.20
N ASP A 402 9.39 17.37 18.92
CA ASP A 402 10.05 16.05 18.98
C ASP A 402 9.14 14.96 19.58
N ALA A 403 8.24 15.34 20.50
CA ALA A 403 7.26 14.44 21.09
C ALA A 403 6.25 13.94 20.04
N GLU A 404 5.71 14.85 19.23
CA GLU A 404 4.81 14.50 18.12
C GLU A 404 5.53 13.66 17.06
N ARG A 405 6.73 14.07 16.65
CA ARG A 405 7.56 13.31 15.70
C ARG A 405 7.83 11.88 16.21
N TYR A 406 8.09 11.73 17.50
CA TYR A 406 8.25 10.43 18.14
C TYR A 406 6.98 9.57 18.04
N ILE A 407 5.80 10.13 18.34
CA ILE A 407 4.52 9.42 18.24
C ILE A 407 4.33 8.82 16.83
N ILE A 408 4.59 9.62 15.78
CA ILE A 408 4.45 9.16 14.39
C ILE A 408 5.46 8.07 14.05
N LEU A 409 6.74 8.27 14.40
CA LEU A 409 7.80 7.30 14.09
C LEU A 409 7.62 5.98 14.86
N ASP A 410 7.15 6.06 16.10
CA ASP A 410 6.81 4.90 16.92
C ASP A 410 5.61 4.14 16.35
N LEU A 411 4.53 4.84 15.99
CA LEU A 411 3.36 4.23 15.34
C LEU A 411 3.72 3.54 14.02
N ILE A 412 4.55 4.18 13.18
CA ILE A 412 5.09 3.55 11.96
C ILE A 412 5.88 2.29 12.32
N SER A 413 6.78 2.35 13.31
CA SER A 413 7.59 1.20 13.71
C SER A 413 6.76 0.06 14.28
N ARG A 414 5.70 0.35 15.04
CA ARG A 414 4.77 -0.67 15.56
C ARG A 414 3.95 -1.29 14.44
N THR A 415 3.50 -0.47 13.49
CA THR A 415 2.78 -0.96 12.32
C THR A 415 3.65 -1.87 11.47
N GLU A 416 4.89 -1.49 11.14
CA GLU A 416 5.85 -2.29 10.34
C GLU A 416 6.31 -3.61 11.01
N LYS A 417 6.03 -3.79 12.32
CA LYS A 417 6.29 -5.06 13.02
C LYS A 417 5.14 -6.06 12.89
N GLY A 418 3.96 -5.62 12.43
CA GLY A 418 2.82 -6.50 12.25
C GLY A 418 2.98 -7.42 11.03
N ASP A 419 2.47 -8.65 11.13
CA ASP A 419 2.53 -9.67 10.06
C ASP A 419 1.78 -9.24 8.79
N SER A 420 0.85 -8.27 8.89
CA SER A 420 0.09 -7.67 7.79
C SER A 420 0.82 -6.55 7.06
N SER A 421 1.94 -6.06 7.62
CA SER A 421 2.39 -4.71 7.34
C SER A 421 3.19 -4.61 6.04
N ARG A 422 2.64 -3.77 5.16
CA ARG A 422 3.35 -3.25 4.00
C ARG A 422 4.45 -2.31 4.48
N SER A 423 5.49 -2.16 3.65
CA SER A 423 6.52 -1.17 3.89
C SER A 423 5.91 0.24 3.90
N LEU A 424 5.91 0.90 5.06
CA LEU A 424 5.54 2.32 5.21
C LEU A 424 6.69 3.27 4.83
N PHE A 425 7.77 2.72 4.25
CA PHE A 425 8.98 3.43 3.92
C PHE A 425 8.77 4.73 3.15
N ILE A 426 7.96 4.72 2.08
CA ILE A 426 7.74 5.92 1.26
C ILE A 426 7.03 6.98 2.09
N THR A 427 5.91 6.65 2.73
CA THR A 427 5.17 7.57 3.60
C THR A 427 6.04 8.14 4.71
N LYS A 428 6.82 7.30 5.40
CA LYS A 428 7.80 7.74 6.41
C LYS A 428 8.81 8.74 5.84
N LYS A 429 9.36 8.47 4.65
CA LYS A 429 10.34 9.34 4.01
C LYS A 429 9.75 10.67 3.58
N LEU A 430 8.52 10.68 3.06
CA LEU A 430 7.82 11.91 2.68
C LEU A 430 7.51 12.77 3.91
N ILE A 431 7.01 12.17 5.00
CA ILE A 431 6.77 12.88 6.28
C ILE A 431 8.07 13.52 6.79
N GLN A 432 9.16 12.75 6.83
CA GLN A 432 10.46 13.27 7.28
C GLN A 432 10.97 14.40 6.38
N ALA A 433 10.77 14.31 5.07
CA ALA A 433 11.15 15.36 4.13
C ALA A 433 10.35 16.65 4.36
N ILE A 434 9.05 16.53 4.69
CA ILE A 434 8.20 17.67 5.06
C ILE A 434 8.74 18.34 6.33
N TRP A 435 9.05 17.57 7.37
CA TRP A 435 9.61 18.12 8.61
C TRP A 435 10.94 18.86 8.37
N VAL A 436 11.80 18.30 7.52
CA VAL A 436 13.06 18.96 7.15
C VAL A 436 12.81 20.28 6.42
N GLN A 437 11.85 20.33 5.49
CA GLN A 437 11.51 21.59 4.83
C GLN A 437 10.93 22.60 5.80
N ASP A 438 10.05 22.19 6.70
CA ASP A 438 9.47 23.07 7.70
C ASP A 438 10.55 23.63 8.66
N ASP A 439 11.49 22.80 9.10
CA ASP A 439 12.59 23.22 9.99
C ASP A 439 13.62 24.15 9.32
N LEU A 440 13.82 24.00 8.00
CA LEU A 440 14.77 24.81 7.24
C LEU A 440 14.17 26.09 6.65
N SER A 441 12.84 26.16 6.54
CA SER A 441 12.15 27.30 5.94
C SER A 441 12.37 28.58 6.75
N GLN A 442 12.75 29.67 6.07
CA GLN A 442 12.86 31.01 6.68
C GLN A 442 11.56 31.82 6.57
N GLY A 443 10.48 31.22 6.05
CA GLY A 443 9.17 31.84 5.84
C GLY A 443 8.09 30.80 5.54
N GLU A 444 6.83 31.24 5.41
CA GLU A 444 5.71 30.34 5.10
C GLU A 444 5.81 29.83 3.65
N ILE A 445 5.94 28.52 3.49
CA ILE A 445 5.87 27.84 2.20
C ILE A 445 4.41 27.44 1.96
N ASP A 446 3.88 27.71 0.76
CA ASP A 446 2.55 27.23 0.39
C ASP A 446 2.45 25.72 0.59
N TYR A 447 1.36 25.30 1.23
CA TYR A 447 1.18 23.92 1.64
C TYR A 447 1.10 22.97 0.44
N THR A 448 0.40 23.37 -0.62
CA THR A 448 0.20 22.55 -1.82
C THR A 448 1.47 22.47 -2.66
N GLU A 449 2.21 23.56 -2.78
CA GLU A 449 3.52 23.58 -3.46
C GLU A 449 4.53 22.69 -2.74
N LYS A 450 4.57 22.78 -1.40
CA LYS A 450 5.46 21.94 -0.57
C LYS A 450 5.17 20.45 -0.74
N LEU A 451 3.90 20.04 -0.67
CA LEU A 451 3.50 18.66 -0.92
C LEU A 451 3.89 18.23 -2.34
N SER A 452 3.62 19.09 -3.33
CA SER A 452 3.89 18.78 -4.74
C SER A 452 5.38 18.62 -5.01
N ALA A 453 6.22 19.50 -4.46
CA ALA A 453 7.67 19.43 -4.62
C ALA A 453 8.24 18.13 -4.02
N ILE A 454 7.85 17.79 -2.79
CA ILE A 454 8.34 16.60 -2.09
C ILE A 454 7.85 15.31 -2.74
N MET A 455 6.57 15.25 -3.12
CA MET A 455 6.01 14.06 -3.77
C MET A 455 6.60 13.86 -5.17
N SER A 456 6.85 14.93 -5.92
CA SER A 456 7.47 14.88 -7.26
C SER A 456 8.93 14.42 -7.24
N CYS A 457 9.58 14.35 -6.07
CA CYS A 457 10.88 13.67 -5.92
C CYS A 457 10.77 12.13 -6.05
N CYS A 458 9.58 11.55 -5.92
CA CYS A 458 9.38 10.12 -6.11
C CYS A 458 9.41 9.79 -7.61
N THR A 459 10.22 8.80 -7.99
CA THR A 459 10.28 8.28 -9.38
C THR A 459 9.02 7.52 -9.78
N ILE A 460 8.33 6.95 -8.79
CA ILE A 460 7.09 6.21 -8.94
C ILE A 460 6.00 6.97 -8.18
N LEU A 461 4.80 7.03 -8.75
CA LEU A 461 3.62 7.60 -8.10
C LEU A 461 3.45 6.99 -6.69
N PRO A 462 3.57 7.78 -5.61
CA PRO A 462 3.36 7.30 -4.25
C PRO A 462 1.96 6.72 -4.08
N THR A 463 1.85 5.74 -3.20
CA THR A 463 0.57 5.10 -2.87
C THR A 463 0.25 5.37 -1.40
N PHE A 464 -0.92 5.94 -1.14
CA PHE A 464 -1.37 6.29 0.21
C PHE A 464 -2.48 5.37 0.74
N VAL A 465 -2.73 4.25 0.06
CA VAL A 465 -3.71 3.21 0.48
C VAL A 465 -3.31 2.43 1.71
#